data_AF-H1B6I2-F1
#
_entry.id   AF-H1B6I2-F1
#
_cell.length_a   1.000
_cell.length_b   1.000
_cell.length_c   1.000
_cell.angle_alpha   90.00
_cell.angle_beta   90.00
_cell.angle_gamma   90.00
#
_symmetry.space_group_name_H-M   'P 1'
#
loop_
_entity.id
_entity.type
_entity.pdbx_description
1 polymer ?
#
loop_
_entity_poly.entity_id
_entity_poly.type
_entity_poly.pdbx_seq_one_letter_code
_entity_poly.pdbx_strand_id
1 'polypeptide(L)'
;MNPILLVIIMIGGILILAYQITKNRLLNSLNRALTANDKEAINRITDKSLNQRILSPYVCDLYMLRVLFKTGQIEELKEHLNLVLDKPYTLEKRKDILDIYYYQFLFKDDAEYAEILLDRIRETNDAAYIEYNTNAYKVMILKHTDLLEDMIQGIDDKKYHGFALGITLYLAALQYYYLNDMENARIFFYNSLSCFHAKSIYAAHAQAWVDKLSKDMNAADLDY
;
A
#
# COMPACT_ATOMS: atom_id res chain seq x y z
N MET A 1 0.51 29.18 -41.24
CA MET A 1 1.24 28.78 -40.01
C MET A 1 2.70 29.20 -40.16
N ASN A 2 3.27 29.92 -39.19
CA ASN A 2 4.63 30.49 -39.30
C ASN A 2 5.69 29.35 -39.35
N PRO A 3 6.61 29.31 -40.33
CA PRO A 3 7.64 28.26 -40.43
C PRO A 3 8.51 28.16 -39.16
N ILE A 4 8.76 29.26 -38.45
CA ILE A 4 9.50 29.26 -37.18
C ILE A 4 8.71 28.52 -36.09
N LEU A 5 7.39 28.72 -36.04
CA LEU A 5 6.51 28.03 -35.09
C LEU A 5 6.48 26.52 -35.36
N LEU A 6 6.47 26.10 -36.63
CA LEU A 6 6.55 24.70 -37.04
C LEU A 6 7.85 24.03 -36.56
N VAL A 7 8.99 24.70 -36.69
CA VAL A 7 10.28 24.18 -36.22
C VAL A 7 10.31 24.05 -34.69
N ILE A 8 9.79 25.04 -33.96
CA ILE A 8 9.70 24.98 -32.48
C ILE A 8 8.84 23.80 -32.03
N ILE A 9 7.69 23.59 -32.68
CA ILE A 9 6.79 22.45 -32.37
C ILE A 9 7.50 21.12 -32.66
N MET A 10 8.20 20.99 -33.78
CA MET A 10 8.93 19.75 -34.11
C MET A 10 10.05 19.46 -33.10
N ILE A 11 10.86 20.45 -32.72
CA ILE A 11 11.92 20.29 -31.72
C ILE A 11 11.31 19.90 -30.37
N GLY A 12 10.23 20.57 -29.96
CA GLY A 12 9.49 20.22 -28.74
C GLY A 12 8.99 18.77 -28.76
N GLY A 13 8.43 18.32 -29.88
CA GLY A 13 7.99 16.94 -30.07
C GLY A 13 9.13 15.93 -29.93
N ILE A 14 10.28 16.19 -30.56
CA ILE A 14 11.47 15.32 -30.46
C ILE A 14 11.97 15.23 -29.00
N LEU A 15 12.02 16.35 -28.29
CA LEU A 15 12.46 16.38 -26.89
C LEU A 15 11.50 15.62 -25.98
N ILE A 16 10.19 15.74 -26.18
CA ILE A 16 9.17 14.98 -25.42
C ILE A 16 9.32 13.47 -25.67
N LEU A 17 9.51 13.06 -26.93
CA LEU A 17 9.72 11.66 -27.28
C LEU A 17 11.01 11.11 -26.65
N ALA A 18 12.12 11.85 -26.75
CA ALA A 18 13.39 11.48 -26.12
C ALA A 18 13.26 11.35 -24.59
N TYR A 19 12.51 12.25 -23.96
CA TYR A 19 12.21 12.19 -22.53
C TYR A 19 11.41 10.93 -22.17
N GLN A 20 10.34 10.61 -22.89
CA GLN A 20 9.52 9.42 -22.63
C GLN A 20 10.30 8.11 -22.84
N ILE A 21 11.10 8.03 -23.91
CA ILE A 21 11.96 6.87 -24.18
C ILE A 21 12.95 6.66 -23.03
N THR A 22 13.59 7.74 -22.57
CA THR A 22 14.53 7.67 -21.45
C THR A 22 13.83 7.25 -20.16
N LYS A 23 12.67 7.84 -19.85
CA LYS A 23 11.87 7.49 -18.69
C LYS A 23 11.48 6.01 -18.69
N ASN A 24 10.99 5.49 -19.81
CA ASN A 24 10.61 4.08 -19.93
C ASN A 24 11.80 3.13 -19.79
N ARG A 25 12.98 3.49 -20.34
CA ARG A 25 14.20 2.69 -20.14
C ARG A 25 14.62 2.63 -18.68
N LEU A 26 14.58 3.76 -17.97
CA LEU A 26 14.89 3.81 -16.54
C LEU A 26 13.89 2.97 -15.72
N LEU A 27 12.58 3.10 -15.99
CA LEU A 27 11.55 2.29 -15.33
C LEU A 27 11.74 0.79 -15.59
N ASN A 28 12.03 0.39 -16.82
CA ASN A 28 12.31 -1.01 -17.15
C ASN A 28 13.59 -1.53 -16.46
N SER A 29 14.59 -0.68 -16.27
CA SER A 29 15.79 -1.04 -15.52
C SER A 29 15.49 -1.23 -14.03
N LEU A 30 14.71 -0.31 -13.44
CA LEU A 30 14.28 -0.41 -12.05
C LEU A 30 13.41 -1.64 -11.80
N ASN A 31 12.46 -1.93 -12.69
CA ASN A 31 11.63 -3.14 -12.61
C ASN A 31 12.47 -4.42 -12.67
N ARG A 32 13.45 -4.50 -13.58
CA ARG A 32 14.37 -5.65 -13.65
C ARG A 32 15.18 -5.81 -12.37
N ALA A 33 15.75 -4.72 -11.85
CA ALA A 33 16.50 -4.73 -10.60
C ALA A 33 15.61 -5.14 -9.41
N LEU A 34 14.39 -4.62 -9.33
CA LEU A 34 13.42 -4.98 -8.30
C LEU A 34 13.01 -6.45 -8.36
N THR A 35 12.80 -7.00 -9.56
CA THR A 35 12.53 -8.43 -9.75
C THR A 35 13.72 -9.28 -9.28
N ALA A 36 14.94 -8.85 -9.58
CA ALA A 36 16.18 -9.49 -9.18
C ALA A 36 16.59 -9.25 -7.72
N ASN A 37 15.82 -8.49 -6.93
CA ASN A 37 16.17 -8.07 -5.56
C ASN A 37 17.50 -7.30 -5.45
N ASP A 38 17.91 -6.64 -6.54
CA ASP A 38 19.20 -5.96 -6.64
C ASP A 38 19.10 -4.53 -6.08
N LYS A 39 19.28 -4.41 -4.76
CA LYS A 39 19.28 -3.10 -4.05
C LYS A 39 20.34 -2.17 -4.65
N GLU A 40 21.54 -2.66 -4.92
CA GLU A 40 22.65 -1.84 -5.43
C GLU A 40 22.36 -1.27 -6.82
N ALA A 41 21.74 -2.04 -7.71
CA ALA A 41 21.29 -1.53 -9.00
C ALA A 41 20.20 -0.49 -8.87
N ILE A 42 19.22 -0.68 -7.97
CA ILE A 42 18.21 0.36 -7.68
C ILE A 42 18.90 1.62 -7.18
N ASN A 43 19.76 1.50 -6.17
CA ASN A 43 20.49 2.64 -5.59
C ASN A 43 21.29 3.42 -6.64
N ARG A 44 22.06 2.71 -7.48
CA ARG A 44 22.83 3.33 -8.59
C ARG A 44 21.97 4.08 -9.60
N ILE A 45 20.71 3.68 -9.78
CA ILE A 45 19.76 4.36 -10.66
C ILE A 45 19.13 5.55 -9.93
N THR A 46 18.68 5.37 -8.69
CA THR A 46 17.91 6.36 -7.93
C THR A 46 18.76 7.50 -7.39
N ASP A 47 20.06 7.30 -7.14
CA ASP A 47 20.96 8.32 -6.57
C ASP A 47 21.38 9.39 -7.59
N LYS A 48 21.20 9.14 -8.88
CA LYS A 48 21.57 10.11 -9.92
C LYS A 48 20.53 11.22 -10.00
N SER A 49 20.95 12.45 -9.74
CA SER A 49 20.08 13.65 -9.81
C SER A 49 19.33 13.78 -11.14
N LEU A 50 19.97 13.44 -12.27
CA LEU A 50 19.32 13.43 -13.58
C LEU A 50 18.19 12.40 -13.65
N ASN A 51 18.39 11.20 -13.11
CA ASN A 51 17.38 10.16 -13.08
C ASN A 51 16.22 10.55 -12.16
N GLN A 52 16.50 11.16 -11.02
CA GLN A 52 15.46 11.71 -10.13
C GLN A 52 14.63 12.79 -10.82
N ARG A 53 15.21 13.64 -11.67
CA ARG A 53 14.46 14.61 -12.47
C ARG A 53 13.56 13.94 -13.51
N ILE A 54 14.02 12.86 -14.13
CA ILE A 54 13.26 12.13 -15.17
C ILE A 54 12.14 11.26 -14.56
N LEU A 55 12.41 10.62 -13.43
CA LEU A 55 11.48 9.70 -12.77
C LEU A 55 10.60 10.38 -11.73
N SER A 56 11.00 11.55 -11.24
CA SER A 56 10.62 12.17 -9.96
C SER A 56 11.26 11.48 -8.73
N PRO A 57 11.62 12.25 -7.68
CA PRO A 57 12.12 11.70 -6.42
C PRO A 57 11.17 10.69 -5.79
N TYR A 58 9.86 10.94 -5.87
CA TYR A 58 8.83 10.06 -5.33
C TYR A 58 8.90 8.65 -5.91
N VAL A 59 9.06 8.51 -7.23
CA VAL A 59 9.18 7.19 -7.87
C VAL A 59 10.46 6.49 -7.43
N CYS A 60 11.58 7.22 -7.36
CA CYS A 60 12.84 6.67 -6.88
C CYS A 60 12.72 6.10 -5.45
N ASP A 61 12.13 6.87 -4.54
CA ASP A 61 11.88 6.44 -3.15
C ASP A 61 10.99 5.21 -3.08
N LEU A 62 9.91 5.16 -3.88
CA LEU A 62 9.04 3.99 -3.93
C LEU A 62 9.79 2.71 -4.34
N TYR A 63 10.71 2.78 -5.31
CA TYR A 63 11.52 1.62 -5.68
C TYR A 63 12.49 1.22 -4.57
N MET A 64 13.08 2.18 -3.86
CA MET A 64 13.98 1.90 -2.75
C MET A 64 13.23 1.22 -1.60
N LEU A 65 12.11 1.80 -1.16
CA LEU A 65 11.26 1.20 -0.13
C LEU A 65 10.82 -0.22 -0.51
N ARG A 66 10.41 -0.44 -1.77
CA ARG A 66 10.00 -1.77 -2.26
C ARG A 66 11.11 -2.80 -2.21
N VAL A 67 12.34 -2.45 -2.61
CA VAL A 67 13.45 -3.40 -2.59
C VAL A 67 13.90 -3.69 -1.16
N LEU A 68 13.93 -2.67 -0.29
CA LEU A 68 14.26 -2.85 1.13
C LEU A 68 13.27 -3.79 1.80
N PHE A 69 11.97 -3.61 1.55
CA PHE A 69 10.94 -4.54 2.02
C PHE A 69 11.13 -5.95 1.46
N LYS A 70 11.28 -6.09 0.14
CA LYS A 70 11.39 -7.40 -0.53
C LYS A 70 12.64 -8.20 -0.12
N THR A 71 13.71 -7.51 0.23
CA THR A 71 14.98 -8.11 0.70
C THR A 71 15.03 -8.30 2.22
N GLY A 72 13.99 -7.90 2.95
CA GLY A 72 13.93 -8.07 4.41
C GLY A 72 14.86 -7.13 5.19
N GLN A 73 15.34 -6.04 4.58
CA GLN A 73 16.18 -5.04 5.23
C GLN A 73 15.31 -4.08 6.06
N ILE A 74 14.69 -4.60 7.13
CA ILE A 74 13.64 -3.92 7.87
C ILE A 74 14.11 -2.63 8.55
N GLU A 75 15.29 -2.62 9.18
CA GLU A 75 15.79 -1.40 9.84
C GLU A 75 16.10 -0.29 8.83
N GLU A 76 16.77 -0.63 7.73
CA GLU A 76 17.04 0.32 6.63
C GLU A 76 15.73 0.78 5.96
N LEU A 77 14.72 -0.10 5.88
CA LEU A 77 13.37 0.26 5.42
C LEU A 77 12.74 1.31 6.35
N LYS A 78 12.79 1.11 7.67
CA LYS A 78 12.23 2.03 8.67
C LYS A 78 12.91 3.40 8.56
N GLU A 79 14.24 3.42 8.55
CA GLU A 79 15.04 4.64 8.37
C GLU A 79 14.67 5.37 7.07
N HIS A 80 14.66 4.66 5.93
CA HIS A 80 14.35 5.26 4.65
C HIS A 80 12.89 5.74 4.58
N LEU A 81 11.94 5.00 5.15
CA LEU A 81 10.53 5.38 5.18
C LEU A 81 10.30 6.67 5.97
N ASN A 82 10.92 6.81 7.14
CA ASN A 82 10.86 8.05 7.93
C ASN A 82 11.38 9.25 7.12
N LEU A 83 12.56 9.10 6.49
CA LEU A 83 13.12 10.14 5.62
C LEU A 83 12.18 10.50 4.46
N VAL A 84 11.51 9.51 3.89
CA VAL A 84 10.57 9.71 2.77
C VAL A 84 9.31 10.44 3.23
N LEU A 85 8.79 10.14 4.42
CA LEU A 85 7.59 10.79 4.96
C LEU A 85 7.84 12.26 5.33
N ASP A 86 9.07 12.63 5.65
CA ASP A 86 9.47 14.02 5.92
C ASP A 86 9.71 14.86 4.64
N LYS A 87 9.76 14.23 3.46
CA LYS A 87 9.92 14.94 2.19
C LYS A 87 8.67 15.78 1.88
N PRO A 88 8.80 16.89 1.12
CA PRO A 88 7.69 17.78 0.77
C PRO A 88 6.79 17.18 -0.33
N TYR A 89 6.36 15.93 -0.17
CA TYR A 89 5.38 15.30 -1.05
C TYR A 89 3.96 15.79 -0.73
N THR A 90 3.11 15.74 -1.75
CA THR A 90 1.68 16.03 -1.62
C THR A 90 1.06 15.07 -0.60
N LEU A 91 -0.04 15.50 0.02
CA LEU A 91 -0.76 14.67 0.98
C LEU A 91 -1.17 13.31 0.38
N GLU A 92 -1.65 13.31 -0.87
CA GLU A 92 -2.00 12.10 -1.62
C GLU A 92 -0.85 11.09 -1.69
N LYS A 93 0.35 11.53 -2.09
CA LYS A 93 1.54 10.67 -2.16
C LYS A 93 1.98 10.15 -0.80
N ARG A 94 1.83 10.94 0.25
CA ARG A 94 2.11 10.49 1.62
C ARG A 94 1.12 9.41 2.06
N LYS A 95 -0.18 9.59 1.77
CA LYS A 95 -1.20 8.57 2.01
C LYS A 95 -0.94 7.29 1.22
N ASP A 96 -0.57 7.37 -0.05
CA ASP A 96 -0.19 6.18 -0.84
C ASP A 96 0.92 5.37 -0.17
N ILE A 97 1.95 6.05 0.36
CA ILE A 97 3.06 5.41 1.07
C ILE A 97 2.57 4.81 2.39
N LEU A 98 1.81 5.58 3.18
CA LEU A 98 1.28 5.13 4.47
C LEU A 98 0.36 3.92 4.29
N ASP A 99 -0.55 3.95 3.32
CA ASP A 99 -1.43 2.82 3.01
C ASP A 99 -0.61 1.57 2.72
N ILE A 100 0.49 1.65 1.95
CA ILE A 100 1.31 0.47 1.67
C ILE A 100 2.05 -0.04 2.91
N TYR A 101 2.78 0.83 3.62
CA TYR A 101 3.73 0.38 4.63
C TYR A 101 3.10 0.21 6.00
N TYR A 102 2.11 1.02 6.38
CA TYR A 102 1.41 0.87 7.65
C TYR A 102 0.84 -0.54 7.81
N TYR A 103 0.10 -1.01 6.80
CA TYR A 103 -0.47 -2.35 6.85
C TYR A 103 0.57 -3.46 6.75
N GLN A 104 1.71 -3.24 6.08
CA GLN A 104 2.82 -4.21 6.12
C GLN A 104 3.33 -4.43 7.55
N PHE A 105 3.46 -3.36 8.33
CA PHE A 105 3.89 -3.46 9.73
C PHE A 105 2.77 -4.01 10.63
N LEU A 106 1.50 -3.66 10.38
CA LEU A 106 0.36 -4.29 11.07
C LEU A 106 0.31 -5.81 10.83
N PHE A 107 0.46 -6.27 9.59
CA PHE A 107 0.47 -7.70 9.26
C PHE A 107 1.67 -8.45 9.85
N LYS A 108 2.75 -7.75 10.14
CA LYS A 108 3.94 -8.28 10.81
C LYS A 108 3.85 -8.23 12.35
N ASP A 109 2.75 -7.71 12.90
CA ASP A 109 2.55 -7.51 14.34
C ASP A 109 3.65 -6.62 14.97
N ASP A 110 4.26 -5.71 14.18
CA ASP A 110 5.27 -4.75 14.63
C ASP A 110 4.55 -3.54 15.27
N ALA A 111 4.09 -3.74 16.50
CA ALA A 111 3.28 -2.77 17.23
C ALA A 111 3.96 -1.41 17.41
N GLU A 112 5.27 -1.41 17.68
CA GLU A 112 6.08 -0.21 17.89
C GLU A 112 6.11 0.65 16.63
N TYR A 113 6.48 0.07 15.50
CA TYR A 113 6.60 0.84 14.28
C TYR A 113 5.24 1.16 13.64
N ALA A 114 4.25 0.29 13.82
CA ALA A 114 2.88 0.59 13.43
C ALA A 114 2.30 1.79 14.19
N GLU A 115 2.61 1.96 15.48
CA GLU A 115 2.20 3.13 16.25
C GLU A 115 2.82 4.43 15.72
N ILE A 116 4.13 4.40 15.40
CA ILE A 116 4.83 5.54 14.77
C ILE A 116 4.16 5.93 13.44
N LEU A 117 3.82 4.95 12.60
CA LEU A 117 3.14 5.22 11.33
C LEU A 117 1.70 5.71 11.54
N LEU A 118 1.01 5.26 12.59
CA LEU A 118 -0.31 5.79 12.95
C LEU A 118 -0.23 7.26 13.37
N ASP A 119 0.83 7.68 14.07
CA ASP A 119 1.06 9.10 14.35
C ASP A 119 1.27 9.91 13.08
N ARG A 120 2.03 9.39 12.11
CA ARG A 120 2.14 10.02 10.78
C ARG A 120 0.81 10.08 10.03
N ILE A 121 -0.08 9.11 10.23
CA ILE A 121 -1.44 9.14 9.70
C ILE A 121 -2.27 10.25 10.38
N ARG A 122 -2.14 10.44 11.70
CA ARG A 122 -2.82 11.52 12.44
C ARG A 122 -2.43 12.91 11.95
N GLU A 123 -1.18 13.10 11.55
CA GLU A 123 -0.68 14.36 10.96
C GLU A 123 -1.37 14.75 9.64
N THR A 124 -2.08 13.81 8.98
CA THR A 124 -2.80 14.10 7.72
C THR A 124 -4.00 15.02 7.93
N ASN A 125 -4.51 15.14 9.16
CA ASN A 125 -5.74 15.88 9.51
C ASN A 125 -6.98 15.48 8.69
N ASP A 126 -6.99 14.27 8.12
CA ASP A 126 -8.16 13.71 7.45
C ASP A 126 -8.89 12.77 8.41
N ALA A 127 -10.00 13.25 8.96
CA ALA A 127 -10.75 12.54 9.99
C ALA A 127 -11.17 11.12 9.57
N ALA A 128 -11.66 10.95 8.34
CA ALA A 128 -12.08 9.64 7.84
C ALA A 128 -10.88 8.70 7.68
N TYR A 129 -9.77 9.22 7.13
CA TYR A 129 -8.53 8.46 6.96
C TYR A 129 -7.94 8.03 8.31
N ILE A 130 -7.98 8.91 9.31
CA ILE A 130 -7.50 8.64 10.66
C ILE A 130 -8.36 7.60 11.35
N GLU A 131 -9.69 7.68 11.21
CA GLU A 131 -10.64 6.80 11.87
C GLU A 131 -10.41 5.33 11.49
N TYR A 132 -10.46 5.00 10.20
CA TYR A 132 -10.36 3.59 9.79
C TYR A 132 -8.96 3.01 10.03
N ASN A 133 -7.90 3.81 9.91
CA ASN A 133 -6.54 3.36 10.22
C ASN A 133 -6.30 3.19 11.72
N THR A 134 -6.92 4.03 12.56
CA THR A 134 -6.92 3.85 14.03
C THR A 134 -7.63 2.55 14.40
N ASN A 135 -8.76 2.27 13.76
CA ASN A 135 -9.48 1.02 13.96
C ASN A 135 -8.65 -0.19 13.50
N ALA A 136 -7.89 -0.06 12.41
CA ALA A 136 -6.95 -1.10 11.98
C ALA A 136 -5.91 -1.43 13.06
N TYR A 137 -5.32 -0.43 13.73
CA TYR A 137 -4.40 -0.66 14.85
C TYR A 137 -5.09 -1.39 16.00
N LYS A 138 -6.26 -0.89 16.44
CA LYS A 138 -7.01 -1.44 17.57
C LYS A 138 -7.36 -2.92 17.35
N VAL A 139 -7.82 -3.27 16.16
CA VAL A 139 -8.19 -4.65 15.85
C VAL A 139 -6.94 -5.50 15.61
N MET A 140 -6.01 -5.06 14.75
CA MET A 140 -4.90 -5.90 14.33
C MET A 140 -3.80 -6.06 15.37
N ILE A 141 -3.51 -5.04 16.19
CA ILE A 141 -2.47 -5.10 17.23
C ILE A 141 -3.10 -5.36 18.60
N LEU A 142 -4.08 -4.53 19.00
CA LEU A 142 -4.69 -4.62 20.33
C LEU A 142 -5.77 -5.69 20.45
N LYS A 143 -6.14 -6.34 19.33
CA LYS A 143 -7.14 -7.43 19.26
C LYS A 143 -8.51 -7.03 19.81
N HIS A 144 -8.87 -5.74 19.69
CA HIS A 144 -10.18 -5.23 20.07
C HIS A 144 -11.29 -5.89 19.25
N THR A 145 -12.43 -6.14 19.91
CA THR A 145 -13.66 -6.71 19.31
C THR A 145 -14.88 -5.81 19.49
N ASP A 146 -14.73 -4.70 20.22
CA ASP A 146 -15.79 -3.74 20.56
C ASP A 146 -16.19 -2.82 19.39
N LEU A 147 -15.49 -2.90 18.26
CA LEU A 147 -15.75 -2.06 17.08
C LEU A 147 -16.62 -2.76 16.04
N LEU A 148 -17.00 -4.02 16.26
CA LEU A 148 -17.66 -4.84 15.24
C LEU A 148 -19.00 -4.24 14.82
N GLU A 149 -19.89 -3.93 15.77
CA GLU A 149 -21.22 -3.38 15.49
C GLU A 149 -21.14 -2.07 14.69
N ASP A 150 -20.27 -1.14 15.12
CA ASP A 150 -20.05 0.14 14.44
C ASP A 150 -19.50 -0.04 13.02
N MET A 151 -18.61 -1.02 12.81
CA MET A 151 -18.08 -1.33 11.49
C MET A 151 -19.14 -1.91 10.56
N ILE A 152 -19.97 -2.84 11.05
CA ILE A 152 -21.07 -3.42 10.27
C ILE A 152 -22.07 -2.33 9.89
N GLN A 153 -22.49 -1.50 10.84
CA GLN A 153 -23.39 -0.38 10.57
C GLN A 153 -22.79 0.59 9.53
N GLY A 154 -21.50 0.91 9.64
CA GLY A 154 -20.82 1.75 8.65
C GLY A 154 -20.74 1.13 7.25
N ILE A 155 -20.67 -0.19 7.14
CA ILE A 155 -20.74 -0.91 5.85
C ILE A 155 -22.16 -0.79 5.27
N ASP A 156 -23.18 -1.06 6.08
CA ASP A 156 -24.60 -1.02 5.67
C ASP A 156 -25.03 0.38 5.23
N ASP A 157 -24.55 1.40 5.93
CA ASP A 157 -24.77 2.82 5.61
C ASP A 157 -23.93 3.30 4.41
N LYS A 158 -23.12 2.42 3.80
CA LYS A 158 -22.21 2.73 2.69
C LYS A 158 -21.24 3.86 2.99
N LYS A 159 -20.80 3.98 4.26
CA LYS A 159 -19.81 4.97 4.71
C LYS A 159 -18.46 4.79 4.03
N TYR A 160 -18.11 3.55 3.67
CA TYR A 160 -16.80 3.19 3.11
C TYR A 160 -16.89 2.77 1.64
N HIS A 161 -15.84 3.09 0.87
CA HIS A 161 -15.71 2.70 -0.54
C HIS A 161 -14.28 2.24 -0.87
N GLY A 162 -14.16 1.41 -1.91
CA GLY A 162 -12.87 0.96 -2.44
C GLY A 162 -11.99 0.33 -1.38
N PHE A 163 -10.75 0.81 -1.25
CA PHE A 163 -9.77 0.28 -0.31
C PHE A 163 -10.24 0.32 1.15
N ALA A 164 -10.85 1.44 1.58
CA ALA A 164 -11.33 1.59 2.96
C ALA A 164 -12.43 0.57 3.29
N LEU A 165 -13.32 0.27 2.34
CA LEU A 165 -14.33 -0.77 2.52
C LEU A 165 -13.69 -2.15 2.68
N GLY A 166 -12.71 -2.47 1.83
CA GLY A 166 -11.96 -3.74 1.92
C GLY A 166 -11.29 -3.92 3.28
N ILE A 167 -10.62 -2.88 3.79
CA ILE A 167 -10.04 -2.90 5.13
C ILE A 167 -11.11 -3.09 6.20
N THR A 168 -12.19 -2.30 6.19
CA THR A 168 -13.26 -2.44 7.21
C THR A 168 -13.84 -3.85 7.24
N LEU A 169 -14.08 -4.47 6.07
CA LEU A 169 -14.51 -5.88 5.98
C LEU A 169 -13.49 -6.84 6.59
N TYR A 170 -12.19 -6.64 6.30
CA TYR A 170 -11.10 -7.43 6.86
C TYR A 170 -11.01 -7.29 8.39
N LEU A 171 -11.20 -6.09 8.93
CA LEU A 171 -11.19 -5.85 10.37
C LEU A 171 -12.40 -6.45 11.06
N ALA A 172 -13.59 -6.35 10.47
CA ALA A 172 -14.78 -7.04 10.96
C ALA A 172 -14.57 -8.56 11.01
N ALA A 173 -13.94 -9.13 9.96
CA ALA A 173 -13.59 -10.54 9.92
C ALA A 173 -12.65 -10.97 11.06
N LEU A 174 -11.62 -10.16 11.36
CA LEU A 174 -10.73 -10.41 12.49
C LEU A 174 -11.45 -10.35 13.83
N GLN A 175 -12.39 -9.41 14.01
CA GLN A 175 -13.18 -9.32 15.23
C GLN A 175 -14.08 -10.54 15.41
N TYR A 176 -14.78 -10.99 14.36
CA TYR A 176 -15.51 -12.26 14.38
C TYR A 176 -14.60 -13.43 14.76
N TYR A 177 -13.40 -13.49 14.18
CA TYR A 177 -12.42 -14.52 14.50
C TYR A 177 -12.03 -14.51 15.99
N TYR A 178 -11.74 -13.33 16.56
CA TYR A 178 -11.42 -13.20 17.99
C TYR A 178 -12.61 -13.53 18.91
N LEU A 179 -13.83 -13.33 18.44
CA LEU A 179 -15.07 -13.73 19.12
C LEU A 179 -15.42 -15.22 18.91
N ASN A 180 -14.57 -15.97 18.20
CA ASN A 180 -14.75 -17.38 17.82
C ASN A 180 -15.93 -17.67 16.86
N ASP A 181 -16.41 -16.66 16.15
CA ASP A 181 -17.40 -16.81 15.08
C ASP A 181 -16.69 -17.04 13.73
N MET A 182 -16.27 -18.28 13.52
CA MET A 182 -15.44 -18.65 12.35
C MET A 182 -16.19 -18.55 11.03
N GLU A 183 -17.52 -18.75 11.04
CA GLU A 183 -18.35 -18.66 9.85
C GLU A 183 -18.42 -17.23 9.33
N ASN A 184 -18.78 -16.27 10.20
CA ASN A 184 -18.80 -14.87 9.81
C ASN A 184 -17.39 -14.35 9.53
N ALA A 185 -16.38 -14.76 10.28
CA ALA A 185 -14.99 -14.39 9.99
C ALA A 185 -14.61 -14.78 8.56
N ARG A 186 -14.88 -16.02 8.16
CA ARG A 186 -14.59 -16.53 6.82
C ARG A 186 -15.34 -15.76 5.74
N ILE A 187 -16.63 -15.52 5.92
CA ILE A 187 -17.48 -14.77 4.97
C ILE A 187 -16.93 -13.35 4.78
N PHE A 188 -16.59 -12.65 5.86
CA PHE A 188 -16.09 -11.28 5.78
C PHE A 188 -14.68 -11.19 5.18
N PHE A 189 -13.78 -12.14 5.48
CA PHE A 189 -12.50 -12.22 4.78
C PHE A 189 -12.69 -12.43 3.28
N TYR A 190 -13.58 -13.34 2.89
CA TYR A 190 -13.90 -13.59 1.47
C TYR A 190 -14.48 -12.34 0.80
N ASN A 191 -15.45 -11.67 1.44
CA ASN A 191 -16.05 -10.44 0.90
C ASN A 191 -15.01 -9.32 0.72
N SER A 192 -14.01 -9.24 1.62
CA SER A 192 -12.93 -8.25 1.49
C SER A 192 -12.08 -8.44 0.23
N LEU A 193 -11.95 -9.66 -0.31
CA LEU A 193 -11.18 -9.95 -1.53
C LEU A 193 -11.67 -9.14 -2.72
N SER A 194 -12.99 -8.96 -2.85
CA SER A 194 -13.61 -8.20 -3.95
C SER A 194 -13.19 -6.72 -3.98
N CYS A 195 -12.73 -6.19 -2.86
CA CYS A 195 -12.29 -4.79 -2.72
C CYS A 195 -10.80 -4.61 -3.01
N PHE A 196 -10.01 -5.69 -3.02
CA PHE A 196 -8.57 -5.62 -3.16
C PHE A 196 -8.12 -6.00 -4.57
N HIS A 197 -7.06 -5.35 -5.05
CA HIS A 197 -6.39 -5.82 -6.25
C HIS A 197 -5.75 -7.20 -5.98
N ALA A 198 -5.96 -8.18 -6.86
CA ALA A 198 -5.55 -9.57 -6.66
C ALA A 198 -4.06 -9.78 -6.32
N LYS A 199 -3.17 -8.90 -6.83
CA LYS A 199 -1.73 -8.95 -6.55
C LYS A 199 -1.28 -8.15 -5.32
N SER A 200 -2.21 -7.61 -4.55
CA SER A 200 -1.89 -6.83 -3.35
C SER A 200 -1.62 -7.73 -2.15
N ILE A 201 -0.88 -7.20 -1.17
CA ILE A 201 -0.64 -7.91 0.10
C ILE A 201 -1.96 -8.20 0.85
N TYR A 202 -2.95 -7.30 0.73
CA TYR A 202 -4.25 -7.42 1.39
C TYR A 202 -5.02 -8.63 0.87
N ALA A 203 -5.09 -8.79 -0.45
CA ALA A 203 -5.72 -9.93 -1.08
C ALA A 203 -5.06 -11.25 -0.63
N ALA A 204 -3.72 -11.30 -0.64
CA ALA A 204 -2.99 -12.47 -0.18
C ALA A 204 -3.26 -12.82 1.30
N HIS A 205 -3.30 -11.81 2.19
CA HIS A 205 -3.61 -12.02 3.59
C HIS A 205 -5.07 -12.45 3.82
N ALA A 206 -6.04 -11.83 3.14
CA ALA A 206 -7.45 -12.21 3.23
C ALA A 206 -7.68 -13.63 2.72
N GLN A 207 -7.08 -13.99 1.58
CA GLN A 207 -7.16 -15.32 0.99
C GLN A 207 -6.58 -16.37 1.94
N ALA A 208 -5.40 -16.12 2.51
CA ALA A 208 -4.78 -17.03 3.48
C ALA A 208 -5.68 -17.29 4.71
N TRP A 209 -6.42 -16.28 5.16
CA TRP A 209 -7.43 -16.45 6.22
C TRP A 209 -8.62 -17.28 5.77
N VAL A 210 -9.16 -17.05 4.57
CA VAL A 210 -10.25 -17.85 4.00
C VAL A 210 -9.84 -19.32 3.90
N ASP A 211 -8.66 -19.59 3.35
CA ASP A 211 -8.14 -20.95 3.18
C ASP A 211 -7.95 -21.65 4.53
N LYS A 212 -7.35 -20.94 5.49
CA LYS A 212 -7.16 -21.44 6.86
C LYS A 212 -8.50 -21.80 7.51
N LEU A 213 -9.48 -20.89 7.48
CA LEU A 213 -10.78 -21.12 8.10
C LEU A 213 -11.57 -22.22 7.40
N SER A 214 -11.50 -22.29 6.06
CA SER A 214 -12.14 -23.38 5.29
C SER A 214 -11.62 -24.75 5.75
N LYS A 215 -10.30 -24.87 5.89
CA LYS A 215 -9.65 -26.08 6.39
C LYS A 215 -10.03 -26.38 7.84
N ASP A 216 -9.93 -25.40 8.74
CA ASP A 216 -10.19 -25.59 10.16
C ASP A 216 -11.66 -26.00 10.43
N MET A 217 -12.59 -25.53 9.59
CA MET A 217 -14.02 -25.84 9.67
C MET A 217 -14.45 -27.08 8.86
N ASN A 218 -13.56 -27.69 8.07
CA ASN A 218 -13.91 -28.67 7.03
C ASN A 218 -15.03 -28.18 6.08
N ALA A 219 -15.04 -26.88 5.76
CA ALA A 219 -16.00 -26.29 4.86
C ALA A 219 -15.53 -26.42 3.40
N ALA A 220 -16.48 -26.48 2.45
CA ALA A 220 -16.14 -26.49 1.02
C ALA A 220 -15.44 -25.19 0.63
N ASP A 221 -14.39 -25.27 -0.20
CA ASP A 221 -13.64 -24.11 -0.66
C ASP A 221 -14.55 -23.06 -1.32
N LEU A 222 -14.29 -21.78 -1.05
CA LEU A 222 -14.96 -20.68 -1.75
C LEU A 222 -14.20 -20.40 -3.05
N ASP A 223 -14.93 -20.23 -4.14
CA ASP A 223 -14.34 -19.92 -5.46
C ASP A 223 -14.02 -18.43 -5.54
N TYR A 224 -12.77 -18.07 -5.83
CA TYR A 224 -12.29 -16.70 -5.93
C TYR A 224 -11.27 -16.53 -7.07
#